data_AF-A0AAU2MRV8-F1
#
_entry.id   AF-A0AAU2MRV8-F1
#
_cell.length_a   1.000
_cell.length_b   1.000
_cell.length_c   1.000
_cell.angle_alpha   90.00
_cell.angle_beta   90.00
_cell.angle_gamma   90.00
#
_symmetry.space_group_name_H-M   'P 1'
#
loop_
_entity.id
_entity.type
_entity.pdbx_description
1 polymer ?
#
loop_
_entity_poly.entity_id
_entity_poly.type
_entity_poly.pdbx_seq_one_letter_code
_entity_poly.pdbx_strand_id
1 'polypeptide(L)' 'MNLNDRQDVGAAFGAVILGGTVSEEAPPHDSPLGRVRAFVAEHGEGALRPEHIKAAQEGRPLLP' A
#
# COMPACT_ATOMS: atom_id res chain seq x y z
N MET A 1 4.52 13.98 -8.43
CA MET A 1 5.14 12.97 -9.30
C MET A 1 6.43 13.51 -9.91
N ASN A 2 7.51 12.73 -9.88
CA ASN A 2 8.84 13.05 -10.38
C ASN A 2 9.19 12.18 -11.61
N LEU A 3 9.25 12.78 -12.79
CA LEU A 3 9.55 12.06 -14.04
C LEU A 3 11.00 11.60 -14.18
N ASN A 4 11.89 11.98 -13.25
CA ASN A 4 13.25 11.45 -13.17
C ASN A 4 13.35 10.25 -12.22
N ASP A 5 12.30 9.91 -11.48
CA ASP A 5 12.24 8.72 -10.64
C ASP A 5 11.69 7.54 -11.45
N ARG A 6 12.46 6.45 -11.48
CA ARG A 6 12.08 5.22 -12.20
C ARG A 6 10.82 4.58 -11.63
N GLN A 7 10.55 4.74 -10.34
CA GLN A 7 9.35 4.19 -9.69
C GLN A 7 8.10 4.98 -10.10
N ASP A 8 8.17 6.31 -10.08
CA ASP A 8 7.06 7.15 -10.52
C ASP A 8 6.73 6.87 -12.00
N VAL A 9 7.73 6.84 -12.87
CA VAL A 9 7.55 6.50 -14.29
C VAL A 9 6.91 5.13 -14.46
N GLY A 10 7.38 4.12 -13.72
CA GLY A 10 6.83 2.77 -13.75
C GLY A 10 5.38 2.71 -13.27
N ALA A 11 5.04 3.42 -12.19
CA ALA A 11 3.69 3.50 -11.67
C ALA A 11 2.72 4.17 -12.65
N ALA A 12 3.13 5.29 -13.28
CA ALA A 12 2.31 5.94 -14.29
C ALA A 12 2.12 5.08 -15.54
N PHE A 13 3.17 4.40 -16.00
CA PHE A 13 3.04 3.43 -17.09
C PHE A 13 2.04 2.32 -16.74
N GLY A 14 2.15 1.74 -15.54
CA GLY A 14 1.22 0.72 -15.05
C GLY A 14 -0.23 1.21 -14.99
N ALA A 15 -0.44 2.44 -14.49
CA ALA A 15 -1.76 3.06 -14.44
C ALA A 15 -2.37 3.19 -15.85
N VAL A 16 -1.60 3.64 -16.85
CA VAL A 16 -2.07 3.73 -18.24
C VAL A 16 -2.46 2.36 -18.80
N ILE A 17 -1.63 1.34 -18.61
CA ILE A 17 -1.88 -0.02 -19.15
C ILE A 17 -3.09 -0.68 -18.49
N LEU A 18 -3.29 -0.47 -17.19
CA LEU A 18 -4.36 -1.07 -16.40
C LEU A 18 -5.66 -0.25 -16.41
N GLY A 19 -5.68 0.92 -17.07
CA GLY A 19 -6.84 1.82 -17.09
C GLY A 19 -7.13 2.48 -15.73
N GLY A 20 -6.10 2.64 -14.89
CA GLY A 20 -6.19 3.25 -13.57
C GLY A 20 -5.55 4.64 -13.49
N THR A 21 -5.48 5.17 -12.27
CA THR A 21 -4.82 6.43 -11.95
C THR A 21 -3.85 6.23 -10.79
N VAL A 22 -2.70 6.90 -10.81
CA VAL A 22 -1.81 6.98 -9.65
C VAL A 22 -2.34 8.05 -8.71
N SER A 23 -2.57 7.71 -7.44
CA SER A 23 -2.94 8.67 -6.39
C SER A 23 -1.78 8.85 -5.42
N GLU A 24 -1.51 10.11 -5.06
CA GLU A 24 -0.56 10.48 -4.01
C GLU A 24 -1.24 10.66 -2.64
N GLU A 25 -2.57 10.54 -2.59
CA GLU A 25 -3.35 10.68 -1.35
C GLU A 25 -3.13 9.49 -0.41
N ALA A 26 -3.48 9.69 0.86
CA ALA A 26 -3.49 8.59 1.81
C ALA A 26 -4.48 7.50 1.35
N PRO A 27 -4.10 6.20 1.46
CA PRO A 27 -5.02 5.13 1.12
C PRO A 27 -6.22 5.14 2.08
N PRO A 28 -7.42 4.77 1.60
CA PRO A 28 -8.59 4.61 2.46
C PRO A 28 -8.28 3.70 3.65
N HIS A 29 -8.79 4.05 4.85
CA HIS A 29 -8.48 3.32 6.09
C HIS A 29 -8.86 1.84 6.06
N ASP A 30 -9.91 1.50 5.34
CA ASP A 30 -10.44 0.14 5.18
C ASP A 30 -9.77 -0.66 4.05
N SER A 31 -9.03 0.02 3.16
CA SER A 31 -8.23 -0.64 2.12
C SER A 31 -7.15 -1.53 2.74
N PRO A 32 -6.68 -2.59 2.04
CA PRO A 32 -5.58 -3.41 2.50
C PRO A 32 -4.34 -2.60 2.90
N LEU A 33 -3.95 -1.61 2.09
CA LEU A 33 -2.80 -0.76 2.38
C LEU A 33 -3.06 0.18 3.56
N GLY A 34 -4.29 0.73 3.68
CA GLY A 34 -4.68 1.56 4.82
C GLY A 34 -4.57 0.81 6.15
N ARG A 35 -5.02 -0.43 6.20
CA ARG A 35 -4.92 -1.29 7.39
C ARG A 35 -3.47 -1.63 7.75
N VAL A 36 -2.63 -1.90 6.76
CA VAL A 36 -1.18 -2.12 6.99
C VAL A 36 -0.52 -0.85 7.55
N ARG A 37 -0.83 0.33 6.99
CA ARG A 37 -0.31 1.60 7.51
C ARG A 37 -0.75 1.87 8.94
N ALA A 38 -2.00 1.56 9.28
CA ALA A 38 -2.50 1.67 10.66
C ALA A 38 -1.75 0.75 11.62
N PHE A 39 -1.56 -0.52 11.26
CA PHE A 39 -0.79 -1.48 12.05
C PHE A 39 0.65 -1.02 12.30
N VAL A 40 1.33 -0.51 11.25
CA VAL A 40 2.68 0.03 11.36
C VAL A 40 2.74 1.27 12.26
N ALA A 41 1.74 2.15 12.19
CA ALA A 41 1.67 3.33 13.06
C ALA A 41 1.53 2.95 14.54
N GLU A 42 0.86 1.84 14.84
CA GLU A 42 0.62 1.36 16.22
C GLU A 42 1.80 0.54 16.77
N HIS A 43 2.35 -0.39 15.97
CA HIS A 43 3.33 -1.39 16.44
C HIS A 43 4.75 -1.15 15.91
N GLY A 44 4.93 -0.20 15.01
CA GLY A 44 6.20 0.08 14.33
C GLY A 44 6.46 -0.81 13.12
N GLU A 45 7.31 -0.34 12.21
CA GLU A 45 7.67 -1.07 10.98
C GLU A 45 8.31 -2.44 11.25
N GLY A 46 9.08 -2.55 12.34
CA GLY A 46 9.74 -3.80 12.71
C GLY A 46 8.78 -4.94 13.12
N ALA A 47 7.52 -4.61 13.44
CA ALA A 47 6.49 -5.61 13.72
C ALA A 47 5.81 -6.12 12.44
N LEU A 48 6.05 -5.50 11.28
CA LEU A 48 5.40 -5.88 10.04
C LEU A 48 6.01 -7.17 9.49
N ARG A 49 5.16 -8.20 9.35
CA ARG A 49 5.55 -9.50 8.78
C ARG A 49 4.79 -9.77 7.47
N PRO A 50 5.32 -10.63 6.59
CA PRO A 50 4.62 -11.01 5.34
C PRO A 50 3.19 -11.52 5.56
N GLU A 51 2.92 -12.17 6.71
CA GLU A 51 1.58 -12.65 7.08
C GLU A 51 0.57 -11.52 7.22
N HIS A 52 0.99 -10.32 7.63
CA HIS A 52 0.12 -9.15 7.75
C HIS A 52 -0.32 -8.64 6.38
N ILE A 53 0.57 -8.72 5.38
CA ILE A 53 0.22 -8.36 3.99
C ILE A 53 -0.81 -9.34 3.45
N LYS A 54 -0.62 -10.64 3.68
CA LYS A 54 -1.59 -11.67 3.29
C LYS A 54 -2.93 -11.49 4.00
N ALA A 55 -2.92 -11.23 5.31
CA ALA A 55 -4.12 -10.95 6.07
C ALA A 55 -4.88 -9.73 5.52
N ALA A 56 -4.16 -8.64 5.22
CA ALA A 56 -4.73 -7.44 4.62
C ALA A 56 -5.35 -7.71 3.24
N GLN A 57 -4.68 -8.48 2.37
CA GLN A 57 -5.21 -8.88 1.06
C GLN A 57 -6.50 -9.71 1.19
N GLU A 58 -6.56 -10.61 2.18
CA GLU A 58 -7.68 -11.51 2.40
C GLU A 58 -8.80 -10.90 3.25
N GLY A 59 -8.69 -9.63 3.65
CA GLY A 59 -9.70 -9.00 4.51
C GLY A 59 -9.61 -9.38 5.99
N ARG A 60 -8.64 -10.21 6.39
CA ARG A 60 -8.49 -10.69 7.77
C ARG A 60 -7.84 -9.65 8.70
N PRO A 61 -8.05 -9.74 10.02
CA PRO A 61 -7.38 -8.88 11.01
C PRO A 61 -5.85 -9.04 10.98
N LEU A 62 -5.13 -7.96 11.25
CA LEU A 62 -3.68 -7.94 11.41
C LEU A 62 -3.37 -8.18 12.89
N LEU A 63 -2.76 -9.31 13.22
CA LEU A 63 -2.43 -9.68 14.60
C LEU A 63 -1.03 -9.17 14.97
N PRO A 64 -0.78 -8.76 16.24
CA PRO A 64 0.55 -8.34 16.71
C PRO A 64 1.64 -9.41 16.52
#